data_AF-A0A536X3L7-F1
#
_entry.id   AF-A0A536X3L7-F1
#
_cell.length_a   1.000
_cell.length_b   1.000
_cell.length_c   1.000
_cell.angle_alpha   90.00
_cell.angle_beta   90.00
_cell.angle_gamma   90.00
#
_symmetry.space_group_name_H-M   'P 1'
#
loop_
_entity.id
_entity.type
_entity.pdbx_description
1 polymer ?
#
loop_
_entity_poly.entity_id
_entity_poly.type
_entity_poly.pdbx_seq_one_letter_code
_entity_poly.pdbx_strand_id
1 'polypeptide(L)'
;AGVTFYTDNDDFFGGNKLSQDPLYSVQGHVIYGFRSGIWASLDATYFIGGRTTVNGVLNDDLQQNWRVGGTLAFPVNRENSIKFYASKGVSARTGDNYDLIGVAWQYRWGAGL
;
A
#
# COMPACT_ATOMS: atom_id res chain seq x y z
N ALA A 1 2.35 11.04 1.14
CA ALA A 1 2.13 10.83 2.58
C ALA A 1 0.63 10.91 2.84
N GLY A 2 0.14 10.21 3.86
CA GLY A 2 -1.28 10.17 4.18
C GLY A 2 -1.52 9.84 5.65
N VAL A 3 -2.74 10.09 6.08
CA VAL A 3 -3.26 9.70 7.39
C VAL A 3 -4.62 9.04 7.17
N THR A 4 -4.84 7.91 7.84
CA THR A 4 -6.13 7.23 7.89
C THR A 4 -6.69 7.39 9.30
N PHE A 5 -7.91 7.92 9.39
CA PHE A 5 -8.67 8.02 10.63
C PHE A 5 -9.69 6.90 10.70
N TYR A 6 -9.92 6.41 11.91
CA TYR A 6 -10.91 5.37 12.19
C TYR A 6 -11.97 5.94 13.13
N THR A 7 -13.22 5.54 12.92
CA THR A 7 -14.28 5.74 13.91
C THR A 7 -14.32 4.55 14.85
N ASP A 8 -14.83 4.74 16.05
CA ASP A 8 -15.10 3.65 16.97
C ASP A 8 -16.09 2.64 16.36
N ASN A 9 -15.87 1.36 16.66
CA ASN A 9 -16.82 0.28 16.41
C ASN A 9 -17.38 -0.18 17.76
N ASP A 10 -18.63 0.19 18.05
CA ASP A 10 -19.30 -0.13 19.31
C ASP A 10 -19.98 -1.52 19.33
N ASP A 11 -19.89 -2.28 18.23
CA ASP A 11 -20.38 -3.67 18.13
C ASP A 11 -19.31 -4.58 17.52
N PHE A 12 -18.09 -4.46 18.05
CA PHE A 12 -16.98 -5.34 17.72
C PHE A 12 -17.21 -6.75 18.30
N PHE A 13 -16.52 -7.76 17.75
CA PHE A 13 -16.68 -9.18 18.07
C PHE A 13 -17.06 -9.44 19.54
N GLY A 14 -18.26 -9.99 19.77
CA GLY A 14 -18.78 -10.25 21.11
C GLY A 14 -19.45 -9.05 21.81
N GLY A 15 -19.86 -8.01 21.06
CA GLY A 15 -20.47 -6.79 21.62
C GLY A 15 -19.46 -5.86 22.29
N ASN A 16 -18.18 -5.98 21.93
CA ASN A 16 -17.10 -5.17 22.48
C ASN A 16 -17.02 -3.82 21.77
N LYS A 17 -16.39 -2.83 22.41
CA LYS A 17 -16.02 -1.56 21.76
C LYS A 17 -14.57 -1.61 21.30
N LEU A 18 -14.34 -1.42 20.01
CA LEU A 18 -13.01 -1.28 19.39
C LEU A 18 -12.80 0.17 18.95
N SER A 19 -11.69 0.76 19.35
CA SER A 19 -11.17 2.00 18.77
C SER A 19 -9.77 1.79 18.21
N GLN A 20 -9.38 2.62 17.25
CA GLN A 20 -8.07 2.54 16.61
C GLN A 20 -7.48 3.94 16.43
N ASP A 21 -6.23 4.11 16.86
CA ASP A 21 -5.48 5.35 16.67
C ASP A 21 -5.24 5.61 15.17
N PRO A 22 -5.05 6.88 14.74
CA PRO A 22 -4.74 7.18 13.36
C PRO A 22 -3.52 6.41 12.84
N LEU A 23 -3.59 5.97 11.58
CA LEU A 23 -2.49 5.33 10.88
C LEU A 23 -1.83 6.34 9.93
N TYR A 24 -0.54 6.57 10.08
CA TYR A 24 0.23 7.46 9.23
C TYR A 24 1.01 6.66 8.20
N SER A 25 1.15 7.23 6.99
CA SER A 25 1.94 6.63 5.92
C SER A 25 2.77 7.65 5.16
N VAL A 26 3.96 7.23 4.73
CA VAL A 26 4.82 7.97 3.80
C VAL A 26 5.25 7.02 2.70
N GLN A 27 5.10 7.45 1.44
CA GLN A 27 5.51 6.69 0.27
C GLN A 27 6.47 7.50 -0.60
N GLY A 28 7.41 6.81 -1.23
CA GLY A 28 8.36 7.36 -2.18
C GLY A 28 8.55 6.43 -3.37
N HIS A 29 8.75 7.03 -4.55
CA HIS A 29 8.85 6.32 -5.82
C HIS A 29 10.00 6.90 -6.65
N VAL A 30 10.88 6.03 -7.14
CA VAL A 30 11.90 6.40 -8.14
C VAL A 30 11.51 5.74 -9.44
N ILE A 31 11.25 6.53 -10.47
CA ILE A 31 10.74 6.05 -11.76
C ILE A 31 11.74 6.38 -12.86
N TYR A 32 12.05 5.40 -13.71
CA TYR A 32 12.87 5.58 -14.89
C TYR A 32 12.10 5.19 -16.16
N GLY A 33 12.01 6.12 -17.11
CA GLY A 33 11.40 5.90 -18.41
C GLY A 33 12.44 5.67 -19.50
N PHE A 34 12.25 4.62 -20.30
CA PHE A 34 13.10 4.30 -21.44
C PHE A 34 12.52 4.90 -22.73
N ARG A 35 13.38 5.13 -23.73
CA ARG A 35 12.96 5.65 -25.05
C ARG A 35 11.95 4.74 -25.78
N SER A 36 11.91 3.46 -25.45
CA SER A 36 10.95 2.48 -25.97
C SER A 36 9.54 2.62 -25.39
N GLY A 37 9.31 3.54 -24.45
CA GLY A 37 8.04 3.70 -23.73
C GLY A 37 7.85 2.73 -22.55
N ILE A 38 8.80 1.81 -22.36
CA ILE A 38 8.91 1.01 -21.13
C ILE A 38 9.23 1.95 -19.97
N TRP A 39 8.71 1.67 -18.78
CA TRP A 39 9.17 2.33 -17.56
C TRP A 39 9.25 1.34 -16.40
N ALA A 40 10.16 1.63 -15.47
CA ALA A 40 10.33 0.86 -14.24
C ALA A 40 10.30 1.79 -13.01
N SER A 41 9.86 1.27 -11.88
CA SER A 41 9.92 1.97 -10.59
C SER A 41 10.50 1.11 -9.48
N LEU A 42 11.13 1.78 -8.53
CA LEU A 42 11.36 1.27 -7.19
C LEU A 42 10.51 2.09 -6.21
N ASP A 43 9.79 1.37 -5.36
CA ASP A 43 8.74 1.92 -4.52
C ASP A 43 9.03 1.56 -3.06
N ALA A 44 8.87 2.53 -2.16
CA ALA A 44 8.98 2.31 -0.72
C ALA A 44 7.82 2.98 0.01
N THR A 45 7.32 2.33 1.05
CA THR A 45 6.25 2.85 1.90
C THR A 45 6.55 2.51 3.35
N TYR A 46 6.37 3.49 4.23
CA TYR A 46 6.50 3.34 5.67
C TYR A 46 5.17 3.66 6.32
N PHE A 47 4.71 2.80 7.23
CA PHE A 47 3.55 3.06 8.08
C PHE A 47 3.93 3.12 9.54
N ILE A 48 3.21 3.96 10.29
CA ILE A 48 3.36 4.10 11.74
C ILE A 48 2.02 4.45 12.40
N GLY A 49 1.73 3.88 13.57
CA GLY A 49 0.53 4.19 14.36
C GLY A 49 -0.50 3.06 14.32
N GLY A 50 -1.79 3.39 14.27
CA GLY A 50 -2.83 2.38 14.06
C GLY A 50 -3.07 1.40 15.20
N ARG A 51 -2.59 1.68 16.42
CA ARG A 51 -2.78 0.82 17.59
C ARG A 51 -4.25 0.71 17.95
N THR A 52 -4.70 -0.47 18.34
CA THR A 52 -6.10 -0.70 18.73
C THR A 52 -6.31 -0.71 20.24
N THR A 53 -7.51 -0.35 20.66
CA THR A 53 -7.97 -0.44 22.05
C THR A 53 -9.31 -1.17 22.07
N VAL A 54 -9.41 -2.23 22.86
CA VAL A 54 -10.65 -3.00 23.04
C VAL A 54 -11.15 -2.82 24.47
N ASN A 55 -12.36 -2.26 24.63
CA ASN A 55 -12.96 -1.95 25.93
C ASN A 55 -12.04 -1.17 26.88
N GLY A 56 -11.27 -0.22 26.33
CA GLY A 56 -10.31 0.59 27.10
C GLY A 56 -8.97 -0.10 27.40
N VAL A 57 -8.79 -1.37 26.99
CA VAL A 57 -7.52 -2.08 27.08
C VAL A 57 -6.74 -1.92 25.79
N LEU A 58 -5.58 -1.28 25.89
CA LEU A 58 -4.69 -1.01 24.76
C LEU A 58 -3.99 -2.30 24.30
N ASN A 59 -4.05 -2.60 23.01
CA ASN A 59 -3.36 -3.75 22.43
C ASN A 59 -1.89 -3.44 22.09
N ASP A 60 -1.05 -4.47 22.11
CA ASP A 60 0.35 -4.39 21.66
C ASP A 60 0.46 -4.67 20.14
N ASP A 61 -0.27 -3.89 19.36
CA ASP A 61 -0.42 -4.07 17.91
C ASP A 61 -0.06 -2.81 17.11
N LEU A 62 0.83 -1.98 17.66
CA LEU A 62 1.33 -0.81 16.97
C LEU A 62 1.86 -1.19 15.58
N GLN A 63 1.27 -0.61 14.54
CA GLN A 63 1.80 -0.74 13.20
C GLN A 63 3.06 0.11 13.08
N GLN A 64 4.14 -0.56 12.71
CA GLN A 64 5.40 0.04 12.33
C GLN A 64 6.05 -0.88 11.32
N ASN A 65 5.82 -0.61 10.03
CA ASN A 65 6.26 -1.50 8.97
C ASN A 65 6.76 -0.76 7.73
N TRP A 66 7.71 -1.39 7.05
CA TRP A 66 8.24 -0.94 5.77
C TRP A 66 7.81 -1.91 4.69
N ARG A 67 7.30 -1.39 3.58
CA ARG A 67 7.04 -2.13 2.36
C ARG A 67 7.92 -1.59 1.25
N VAL A 68 8.58 -2.48 0.52
CA VAL A 68 9.32 -2.14 -0.69
C VAL A 68 8.78 -2.92 -1.86
N GLY A 69 8.86 -2.35 -3.05
CA GLY A 69 8.41 -3.00 -4.25
C GLY A 69 9.01 -2.38 -5.49
N GLY A 70 8.60 -2.91 -6.62
CA GLY A 70 8.91 -2.33 -7.91
C GLY A 70 7.84 -2.67 -8.91
N THR A 71 7.74 -1.81 -9.92
CA THR A 71 6.83 -1.98 -11.04
C THR A 71 7.62 -1.92 -12.34
N LEU A 72 7.25 -2.75 -13.31
CA LEU A 72 7.77 -2.71 -14.67
C LEU A 72 6.59 -2.70 -15.64
N ALA A 73 6.56 -1.73 -16.54
CA ALA A 73 5.47 -1.55 -17.49
C ALA A 73 5.98 -1.59 -18.93
N PHE A 74 5.32 -2.38 -19.76
CA PHE A 74 5.60 -2.53 -21.18
C PHE A 74 4.44 -1.97 -21.99
N PRO A 75 4.68 -1.01 -22.91
CA PRO A 75 3.68 -0.63 -23.90
C PRO A 75 3.52 -1.77 -24.91
N VAL A 76 2.27 -2.19 -25.14
CA VAL A 76 1.93 -3.15 -26.20
C VAL A 76 1.63 -2.38 -27.50
N ASN A 77 0.94 -1.26 -27.37
CA ASN A 77 0.70 -0.29 -28.44
C ASN A 77 0.41 1.09 -27.80
N ARG A 78 -0.02 2.06 -28.61
CA ARG A 78 -0.27 3.44 -28.13
C ARG A 78 -1.31 3.51 -26.99
N GLU A 79 -2.24 2.57 -26.95
CA GLU A 79 -3.36 2.57 -26.02
C GLU A 79 -3.23 1.50 -24.93
N ASN A 80 -2.37 0.51 -25.11
CA ASN A 80 -2.32 -0.66 -24.24
C ASN A 80 -0.95 -0.85 -23.60
N SER A 81 -0.93 -1.28 -22.35
CA SER A 81 0.28 -1.64 -21.63
C SER A 81 0.05 -2.80 -20.66
N ILE A 82 1.08 -3.61 -20.44
CA ILE A 82 1.11 -4.63 -19.40
C ILE A 82 2.02 -4.13 -18.29
N LYS A 83 1.60 -4.27 -17.04
CA LYS A 83 2.41 -3.97 -15.86
C LYS A 83 2.62 -5.23 -15.04
N PHE A 84 3.85 -5.42 -14.61
CA PHE A 84 4.22 -6.39 -13.60
C PHE A 84 4.63 -5.61 -12.36
N TYR A 85 4.17 -6.04 -11.19
CA TYR A 85 4.55 -5.40 -9.93
C TYR A 85 4.77 -6.47 -8.87
N ALA A 86 5.77 -6.23 -8.04
CA ALA A 86 6.05 -7.06 -6.88
C ALA A 86 6.31 -6.18 -5.68
N SER A 87 5.87 -6.60 -4.50
CA SER A 87 6.18 -5.90 -3.25
C SER A 87 6.27 -6.86 -2.09
N LYS A 88 7.09 -6.51 -1.11
CA LYS A 88 7.38 -7.32 0.08
C LYS A 88 7.41 -6.43 1.32
N GLY A 89 6.90 -6.97 2.43
CA GLY A 89 7.15 -6.41 3.76
C GLY A 89 8.62 -6.64 4.17
N VAL A 90 9.37 -5.58 4.45
CA VAL A 90 10.78 -5.66 4.84
C VAL A 90 10.94 -5.78 6.35
N SER A 91 10.09 -5.09 7.11
CA SER A 91 10.03 -5.17 8.57
C SER A 91 8.58 -4.95 8.99
N ALA A 92 8.07 -5.81 9.86
CA ALA A 92 6.76 -5.65 10.48
C ALA A 92 6.90 -5.99 11.97
N ARG A 93 6.63 -5.01 12.85
CA ARG A 93 6.57 -5.25 14.31
C ARG A 93 5.29 -6.00 14.69
N THR A 94 4.16 -5.58 14.12
CA THR A 94 2.85 -6.25 14.25
C THR A 94 2.03 -5.99 12.98
N GLY A 95 1.46 -7.04 12.37
CA GLY A 95 0.57 -6.94 11.20
C GLY A 95 1.24 -6.76 9.83
N ASP A 96 0.56 -7.26 8.79
CA ASP A 96 0.80 -7.09 7.35
C ASP A 96 2.20 -7.46 6.81
N ASN A 97 2.60 -8.72 7.02
CA ASN A 97 3.74 -9.33 6.34
C ASN A 97 3.27 -10.26 5.21
N TYR A 98 3.02 -9.69 4.04
CA TYR A 98 2.68 -10.47 2.84
C TYR A 98 3.53 -10.04 1.64
N ASP A 99 3.96 -11.03 0.87
CA ASP A 99 4.56 -10.83 -0.43
C ASP A 99 3.45 -10.76 -1.49
N LEU A 100 3.58 -9.82 -2.40
CA LEU A 100 2.63 -9.59 -3.48
C LEU A 100 3.37 -9.65 -4.80
N ILE A 101 2.80 -10.38 -5.76
CA ILE A 101 3.18 -10.36 -7.17
C ILE A 101 1.89 -10.19 -7.96
N GLY A 102 1.89 -9.30 -8.94
CA GLY A 102 0.72 -9.01 -9.75
C GLY A 102 1.06 -8.66 -11.19
N VAL A 103 0.06 -8.88 -12.04
CA VAL A 103 0.07 -8.47 -13.44
C VAL A 103 -1.21 -7.68 -13.72
N ALA A 104 -1.11 -6.59 -14.47
CA ALA A 104 -2.25 -5.77 -14.85
C ALA A 104 -2.17 -5.40 -16.33
N TRP A 105 -3.31 -5.45 -17.01
CA TRP A 105 -3.50 -4.82 -18.32
C TRP A 105 -4.05 -3.41 -18.11
N GLN A 106 -3.43 -2.42 -18.74
CA GLN A 106 -3.89 -1.03 -18.71
C GLN A 106 -4.20 -0.57 -20.13
N TYR A 107 -5.48 -0.28 -20.36
CA TYR A 107 -5.96 0.42 -21.55
C TYR A 107 -6.07 1.92 -21.25
N ARG A 108 -5.64 2.76 -22.20
CA ARG A 108 -5.76 4.22 -22.16
C ARG A 108 -6.78 4.63 -23.22
N TRP A 109 -7.76 5.43 -22.82
CA TRP A 109 -8.81 5.95 -23.69
C TRP A 109 -8.93 7.47 -23.56
N GLY A 110 -9.45 8.13 -24.59
CA GLY A 110 -9.49 9.59 -24.72
C GLY A 110 -8.40 10.13 -25.64
N ALA A 111 -8.55 11.37 -26.10
CA ALA A 111 -7.65 12.02 -27.08
C ALA A 111 -6.30 12.46 -26.45
N GLY A 112 -5.62 11.56 -25.75
CA GLY A 112 -4.38 11.87 -25.03
C GLY A 112 -3.12 11.63 -25.86
N LEU A 113 -2.68 12.67 -26.58
CA LEU A 113 -1.35 13.29 -26.53
C LEU A 113 -1.48 14.73 -27.01
#